data_AF-A0A392UG41-F1
#
_entry.id   AF-A0A392UG41-F1
#
_cell.length_a   1.000
_cell.length_b   1.000
_cell.length_c   1.000
_cell.angle_alpha   90.00
_cell.angle_beta   90.00
_cell.angle_gamma   90.00
#
_symmetry.space_group_name_H-M   'P 1'
#
loop_
_entity.id
_entity.type
_entity.pdbx_description
1 polymer ?
#
loop_
_entity_poly.entity_id
_entity_poly.type
_entity_poly.pdbx_seq_one_letter_code
_entity_poly.pdbx_strand_id
1 'polypeptide(L)' 'MLDEEHSQSETAAETSDAPLRKSTRTRNMPSNLEDCILNRDDEVTDDGDLVHLAFGAEAEPVNF' A
#
# COMPACT_ATOMS: atom_id res chain seq x y z
N MET A 1 -26.20 -1.76 -21.95
CA MET A 1 -24.74 -1.75 -22.08
C MET A 1 -24.34 -0.44 -21.44
N LEU A 2 -23.85 -0.49 -20.20
CA LEU A 2 -23.42 0.71 -19.47
C LEU A 2 -21.92 0.81 -19.74
N ASP A 3 -21.52 1.76 -20.60
CA ASP A 3 -20.13 2.10 -20.81
C ASP A 3 -19.71 3.02 -19.65
N GLU A 4 -19.05 2.42 -18.67
CA GLU A 4 -18.47 3.13 -17.53
C GLU A 4 -17.09 3.64 -17.96
N GLU A 5 -17.08 4.82 -18.57
CA GLU A 5 -15.88 5.58 -18.90
C GLU A 5 -15.18 6.02 -17.60
N HIS A 6 -14.27 5.18 -17.10
CA HIS A 6 -13.32 5.59 -16.08
C HIS A 6 -12.29 6.53 -16.70
N SER A 7 -12.58 7.83 -16.60
CA SER A 7 -11.67 8.94 -16.93
C SER A 7 -10.38 8.81 -16.12
N GLN A 8 -9.39 8.13 -16.70
CA GLN A 8 -8.04 8.04 -16.16
C GLN A 8 -7.35 9.38 -16.40
N SER A 9 -7.33 10.22 -15.36
CA SER A 9 -6.55 11.44 -15.34
C SER A 9 -5.07 11.09 -15.35
N GLU A 10 -4.46 11.08 -16.52
CA GLU A 10 -3.01 11.13 -16.69
C GLU A 10 -2.47 12.41 -16.06
N THR A 11 -1.71 12.29 -14.98
CA THR A 11 -0.72 13.30 -14.61
C THR A 11 0.61 12.63 -14.35
N ALA A 12 1.46 12.74 -15.38
CA ALA A 12 2.91 12.83 -15.37
C ALA A 12 3.68 12.05 -14.28
N ALA A 13 4.44 11.07 -14.77
CA ALA A 13 5.62 10.56 -14.11
C ALA A 13 6.54 11.73 -13.69
N GLU A 14 6.56 12.03 -12.41
CA GLU A 14 7.68 12.71 -11.78
C GLU A 14 8.38 11.65 -10.94
N THR A 15 9.55 11.21 -11.42
CA THR A 15 10.57 10.61 -10.56
C THR A 15 10.95 11.66 -9.53
N SER A 16 10.14 11.82 -8.49
CA SER A 16 10.45 12.75 -7.43
C SER A 16 11.54 12.09 -6.59
N ASP A 17 12.79 12.33 -6.97
CA ASP A 17 13.91 12.50 -6.04
C ASP A 17 13.68 13.75 -5.15
N ALA A 18 12.42 14.01 -4.79
CA ALA A 18 12.08 14.90 -3.73
C ALA A 18 12.36 14.12 -2.45
N PRO A 19 13.00 14.71 -1.44
CA PRO A 19 12.98 14.11 -0.12
C PRO A 19 11.50 14.09 0.31
N LEU A 20 10.81 12.95 0.08
CA LEU A 20 9.62 12.53 0.81
C LEU A 20 9.85 13.06 2.21
N ARG A 21 9.02 13.97 2.73
CA ARG A 21 9.32 14.71 3.96
C ARG A 21 9.64 13.70 5.06
N LYS A 22 10.91 13.34 5.19
CA LYS A 22 11.35 12.29 6.11
C LYS A 22 11.15 12.94 7.44
N SER A 23 10.24 12.39 8.24
CA SER A 23 10.03 12.87 9.59
C SER A 23 11.41 13.01 10.23
N THR A 24 11.80 14.24 10.58
CA THR A 24 13.10 14.50 11.23
C THR A 24 13.11 13.96 12.67
N ARG A 25 11.94 13.55 13.15
CA ARG A 25 11.76 12.85 14.41
C ARG A 25 12.12 11.37 14.23
N THR A 26 13.06 10.89 15.04
CA THR A 26 13.33 9.46 15.20
C THR A 26 12.04 8.74 15.52
N ARG A 27 11.54 7.91 14.58
CA ARG A 27 10.43 6.98 14.83
C ARG A 27 11.02 5.76 15.51
N ASN A 28 10.95 5.72 16.83
CA ASN A 28 11.14 4.47 17.55
C ASN A 28 9.97 3.55 17.21
N MET A 29 10.27 2.34 16.75
CA MET A 29 9.27 1.30 16.58
C MET A 29 8.69 0.99 17.96
N PRO A 30 7.37 1.05 18.15
CA PRO A 30 6.79 0.69 19.44
C PRO A 30 6.94 -0.83 19.64
N SER A 31 7.20 -1.26 20.87
CA SER A 31 7.57 -2.65 21.17
C SER A 31 6.53 -3.69 20.74
N ASN A 32 5.26 -3.30 20.69
CA ASN A 32 4.19 -4.17 20.21
C ASN A 32 4.20 -4.42 18.69
N LEU A 33 4.94 -3.63 17.91
CA LEU A 33 5.14 -3.86 16.48
C LEU A 33 6.45 -4.60 16.17
N GLU A 34 7.33 -4.80 17.15
CA GLU A 34 8.62 -5.50 16.94
C GLU A 34 8.42 -6.97 16.54
N ASP A 35 7.34 -7.60 17.00
CA ASP A 35 6.99 -8.99 16.70
C ASP A 35 6.11 -9.15 15.45
N CYS A 36 5.70 -8.04 14.81
CA CYS A 36 4.80 -8.07 13.65
C CYS A 36 5.57 -8.15 12.33
N ILE A 37 5.01 -8.87 11.36
CA ILE A 37 5.49 -8.83 9.97
C ILE A 37 5.06 -7.48 9.37
N LEU A 38 6.04 -6.69 8.94
CA LEU A 38 5.81 -5.42 8.26
C LEU A 38 5.93 -5.61 6.76
N ASN A 39 4.87 -5.25 6.04
CA ASN A 39 4.87 -5.23 4.58
C ASN A 39 4.95 -3.77 4.12
N ARG A 40 5.69 -3.54 3.03
CA ARG A 40 5.71 -2.22 2.37
C ARG A 40 4.44 -2.08 1.55
N ASP A 41 3.68 -1.02 1.81
CA ASP A 41 2.46 -0.67 1.13
C ASP A 41 2.68 0.37 0.02
N ASP A 42 3.93 0.74 -0.24
CA ASP A 42 4.37 1.76 -1.19
C ASP A 42 5.17 1.20 -2.38
N GLU A 43 5.22 -0.12 -2.55
CA GLU A 43 5.95 -0.75 -3.65
C GLU A 43 5.20 -0.58 -4.98
N VAL A 44 5.90 -0.13 -6.01
CA VAL A 44 5.37 0.12 -7.35
C VAL A 44 6.10 -0.78 -8.35
N THR A 45 5.37 -1.41 -9.27
CA THR A 45 5.91 -2.28 -10.33
C THR A 45 6.66 -1.49 -11.40
N ASP A 46 7.39 -2.18 -12.27
CA ASP A 46 8.07 -1.56 -13.42
C ASP A 46 7.09 -0.87 -14.39
N ASP A 47 5.84 -1.33 -14.41
CA ASP A 47 4.75 -0.75 -15.21
C ASP A 47 4.13 0.50 -14.56
N GLY A 48 4.53 0.82 -13.32
CA GLY A 48 4.03 1.97 -12.56
C GLY A 48 2.79 1.68 -11.71
N ASP A 49 2.40 0.41 -11.55
CA ASP A 49 1.24 0.01 -10.75
C ASP A 49 1.61 -0.21 -9.28
N LEU A 50 0.77 0.25 -8.35
CA LEU A 50 0.96 -0.01 -6.92
C LEU A 50 0.69 -1.50 -6.61
N VAL A 51 1.63 -2.17 -5.95
CA VAL A 51 1.48 -3.57 -5.55
C VAL A 51 0.31 -3.74 -4.57
N HIS A 52 -0.62 -4.64 -4.91
CA HIS A 52 -1.79 -4.93 -4.07
C HIS A 52 -1.51 -6.03 -3.05
N LEU A 53 -1.74 -5.72 -1.77
CA LEU A 53 -1.65 -6.67 -0.66
C LEU A 53 -3.05 -7.17 -0.29
N ALA A 54 -3.25 -8.50 -0.30
CA ALA A 54 -4.48 -9.14 0.15
C ALA A 54 -4.16 -10.22 1.19
N PHE A 55 -4.83 -10.16 2.34
CA PHE A 55 -4.70 -11.16 3.40
C PHE A 55 -5.86 -12.13 3.33
N GLY A 56 -5.56 -13.41 3.09
CA GLY A 56 -6.54 -14.48 3.24
C GLY A 56 -6.83 -14.70 4.72
N ALA A 57 -8.09 -14.59 5.11
CA ALA A 57 -8.54 -15.05 6.42
C ALA A 57 -9.28 -16.37 6.22
N GLU A 58 -8.74 -17.44 6.80
CA GLU A 58 -9.46 -18.71 6.90
C GLU A 58 -10.51 -18.58 8.01
N ALA A 59 -11.76 -18.91 7.73
CA ALA A 59 -12.85 -18.87 8.70
C ALA A 59 -13.55 -20.23 8.73
N GLU A 60 -13.65 -20.82 9.93
CA GLU A 60 -14.49 -21.99 10.16
C GLU A 60 -15.92 -21.54 10.50
N PRO A 61 -16.95 -22.21 9.95
CA PRO A 61 -18.34 -21.90 10.28
C PRO A 61 -18.64 -22.23 11.75
N VAL A 62 -19.23 -21.28 12.47
CA VAL A 62 -19.72 -21.50 13.83
C VAL A 62 -21.06 -22.23 13.76
N ASN A 63 -21.14 -23.44 14.32
CA ASN A 63 -22.41 -24.15 14.52
C ASN A 63 -23.11 -23.59 15.77
N PHE A 64 -24.31 -23.03 15.58
CA PHE A 64 -25.21 -22.59 16.65
C PHE A 64 -26.28 -23.64 16.96
#